data_AF-A0A1V5KJ56-F1
#
_entry.id   AF-A0A1V5KJ56-F1
#
_cell.length_a   1.000
_cell.length_b   1.000
_cell.length_c   1.000
_cell.angle_alpha   90.00
_cell.angle_beta   90.00
_cell.angle_gamma   90.00
#
_symmetry.space_group_name_H-M   'P 1'
#
loop_
_entity.id
_entity.type
_entity.pdbx_description
1 polymer ?
#
loop_
_entity_poly.entity_id
_entity_poly.type
_entity_poly.pdbx_seq_one_letter_code
_entity_poly.pdbx_strand_id
1 'polypeptide(L)'
;MAQVTIGRNDATQSIPLLFSSIRHRTVPPQTQPMVGFAIQDSISITHIPPLTQFNKQIDLTFRILKALFHPGSNISVGHLSGPVGIVRVLSDLTQVDVRLLLAFLILMNVNLGILNLLPIPVLDGGHILFAIIGKLRKKPLPLRIVASLQATFMIMLFGLIIFVIVKDSVRWHGDVREEHDYEQYRKLAIKPQFLSAPEIPRPAPEDAQSADQ
;
A
#
# COMPACT_ATOMS: atom_id res chain seq x y z
N MET A 1 -1.13 2.72 43.32
CA MET A 1 -2.34 2.23 42.64
C MET A 1 -3.27 3.40 42.51
N ALA A 2 -3.50 3.92 41.30
CA ALA A 2 -4.40 5.05 41.11
C ALA A 2 -5.82 4.50 40.88
N GLN A 3 -6.78 5.06 41.60
CA GLN A 3 -8.19 4.76 41.43
C GLN A 3 -8.91 6.04 41.06
N VAL A 4 -9.82 5.94 40.09
CA VAL A 4 -10.71 7.06 39.75
C VAL A 4 -12.04 6.79 40.44
N THR A 5 -12.46 7.76 41.24
CA THR A 5 -13.69 7.72 42.01
C THR A 5 -14.65 8.75 41.41
N ILE A 6 -15.76 8.28 40.85
CA ILE A 6 -16.78 9.15 40.24
C ILE A 6 -18.02 9.10 41.12
N GLY A 7 -18.51 10.27 41.54
CA GLY A 7 -19.75 10.42 42.30
C GLY A 7 -20.89 10.88 41.39
N ARG A 8 -22.00 10.13 41.36
CA ARG A 8 -23.26 10.59 40.75
C ARG A 8 -24.44 10.16 41.62
N ASN A 9 -25.27 11.12 42.04
CA ASN A 9 -26.47 10.93 42.86
C ASN A 9 -26.22 10.08 44.13
N ASP A 10 -25.32 10.57 44.99
CA ASP A 10 -24.97 10.01 46.31
C ASP A 10 -24.38 8.58 46.34
N ALA A 11 -24.18 7.95 45.17
CA ALA A 11 -23.41 6.73 45.03
C ALA A 11 -22.01 7.03 44.47
N THR A 12 -20.98 6.58 45.20
CA THR A 12 -19.58 6.75 44.84
C THR A 12 -19.05 5.42 44.29
N GLN A 13 -18.72 5.37 43.00
CA GLN A 13 -18.20 4.15 42.37
C GLN A 13 -16.73 4.33 42.01
N SER A 14 -15.88 3.43 42.52
CA SER A 14 -14.43 3.48 42.35
C SER A 14 -13.99 2.37 41.40
N ILE A 15 -13.39 2.73 40.27
CA ILE A 15 -12.84 1.77 39.31
C ILE A 15 -11.31 1.76 39.47
N PRO A 16 -10.70 0.61 39.85
CA PRO A 16 -9.26 0.51 39.95
C PRO A 16 -8.64 0.50 38.56
N LEU A 17 -7.71 1.42 38.29
CA LEU A 17 -6.96 1.44 37.04
C LEU A 17 -5.78 0.45 37.16
N LEU A 18 -5.92 -0.72 36.56
CA LEU A 18 -4.85 -1.71 36.47
C LEU A 18 -3.83 -1.28 35.41
N PHE A 19 -2.82 -0.51 35.83
CA PHE A 19 -1.64 -0.25 35.00
C PHE A 19 -0.71 -1.46 35.04
N SER A 20 -0.93 -2.44 34.18
CA SER A 20 -0.02 -3.57 34.04
C SER A 20 1.27 -3.13 33.34
N SER A 21 2.28 -2.86 34.17
CA SER A 21 3.70 -2.62 33.87
C SER A 21 4.08 -1.21 33.38
N ILE A 22 4.55 -0.40 34.32
CA ILE A 22 5.29 0.84 34.05
C ILE A 22 6.78 0.47 34.00
N ARG A 23 7.39 0.49 32.81
CA ARG A 23 8.87 0.50 32.68
C ARG A 23 9.32 1.97 32.62
N HIS A 24 9.97 2.43 33.68
CA HIS A 24 10.48 3.80 33.75
C HIS A 24 11.73 3.96 32.88
N ARG A 25 11.70 4.92 31.95
CA ARG A 25 12.91 5.55 31.39
C ARG A 25 12.83 7.04 31.69
N THR A 26 13.85 7.55 32.36
CA THR A 26 13.93 8.96 32.80
C THR A 26 14.19 9.86 31.59
N VAL A 27 13.24 10.73 31.27
CA VAL A 27 13.39 11.81 30.30
C VAL A 27 13.89 13.06 31.07
N PRO A 28 14.93 13.77 30.61
CA PRO A 28 15.41 14.98 31.30
C PRO A 28 14.32 16.07 31.32
N PRO A 29 14.30 16.94 32.35
CA PRO A 29 13.19 17.85 32.61
C PRO A 29 13.05 18.91 31.52
N GLN A 30 11.89 18.94 30.84
CA GLN A 30 11.49 20.09 30.03
C GLN A 30 10.80 21.13 30.93
N THR A 31 11.21 22.39 30.82
CA THR A 31 10.87 23.52 31.71
C THR A 31 9.45 24.06 31.58
N GLN A 32 8.53 23.34 30.94
CA GLN A 32 7.12 23.70 30.88
C GLN A 32 6.26 22.49 31.26
N PRO A 33 5.35 22.60 32.24
CA PRO A 33 4.39 21.53 32.51
C PRO A 33 3.41 21.45 31.34
N MET A 34 3.61 20.47 30.47
CA MET A 34 2.66 20.15 29.40
C MET A 34 1.77 19.01 29.87
N VAL A 35 0.47 19.29 30.09
CA VAL A 35 -0.55 18.25 30.23
C VAL A 35 -1.00 17.88 28.82
N GLY A 36 -0.50 16.76 28.32
CA GLY A 36 -0.85 16.24 27.01
C GLY A 36 -0.84 14.71 27.01
N PHE A 37 -1.68 14.10 26.17
CA PHE A 37 -1.61 12.66 25.90
C PHE A 37 -0.57 12.42 24.80
N ALA A 38 0.55 11.78 25.14
CA ALA A 38 1.49 11.27 24.15
C ALA A 38 1.05 9.86 23.75
N ILE A 39 0.54 9.69 22.53
CA ILE A 39 0.31 8.36 21.96
C ILE A 39 1.69 7.82 21.57
N GLN A 40 2.23 6.96 22.43
CA GLN A 40 3.50 6.28 22.19
C GLN A 40 3.21 5.05 21.32
N ASP A 41 3.47 5.15 20.02
CA ASP A 41 3.43 3.98 19.13
C ASP A 41 4.57 3.04 19.53
N SER A 42 4.26 2.04 20.36
CA SER A 42 5.16 0.93 20.60
C SER A 42 5.20 0.05 19.36
N ILE A 43 6.24 0.20 18.54
CA ILE A 43 6.52 -0.71 17.42
C ILE A 43 6.89 -2.07 18.01
N SER A 44 5.88 -2.90 18.24
CA SER A 44 6.07 -4.30 18.57
C SER A 44 6.44 -5.02 17.28
N ILE A 45 7.72 -5.38 17.12
CA ILE A 45 8.20 -6.21 16.00
C ILE A 45 7.61 -7.61 16.18
N THR A 46 6.39 -7.80 15.68
CA THR A 46 5.75 -9.11 15.61
C THR A 46 6.34 -9.82 14.39
N HIS A 47 7.33 -10.67 14.60
CA HIS A 47 7.89 -11.50 13.55
C HIS A 47 6.90 -12.62 13.20
N ILE A 48 5.92 -12.29 12.36
CA ILE A 48 5.00 -13.27 11.76
C ILE A 48 5.88 -14.23 10.94
N PRO A 49 5.87 -15.55 11.22
CA PRO A 49 6.74 -16.49 10.52
C PRO A 49 6.49 -16.44 9.01
N PRO A 50 7.54 -16.52 8.17
CA PRO A 50 7.45 -16.27 6.72
C PRO A 50 6.43 -17.17 6.02
N LEU A 51 6.30 -18.42 6.49
CA LEU A 51 5.31 -19.37 5.98
C LEU A 51 3.86 -18.91 6.18
N THR A 52 3.58 -18.25 7.31
CA THR A 52 2.24 -17.73 7.58
C THR A 52 1.94 -16.46 6.77
N GLN A 53 2.96 -15.67 6.43
CA GLN A 53 2.81 -14.53 5.50
C GLN A 53 2.48 -15.03 4.09
N PHE A 54 3.17 -16.09 3.65
CA PHE A 54 2.93 -16.71 2.36
C PHE A 54 1.50 -17.27 2.24
N ASN A 55 1.03 -18.01 3.24
CA ASN A 55 -0.34 -18.54 3.24
C ASN A 55 -1.41 -17.44 3.26
N LYS A 56 -1.17 -16.35 4.01
CA LYS A 56 -2.06 -15.17 4.00
C LYS A 56 -2.08 -14.51 2.62
N GLN A 57 -0.93 -14.41 1.96
CA GLN A 57 -0.84 -13.83 0.63
C GLN A 57 -1.58 -14.68 -0.42
N ILE A 58 -1.50 -16.00 -0.32
CA ILE A 58 -2.26 -16.92 -1.18
C ILE A 58 -3.77 -16.71 -0.99
N ASP A 59 -4.26 -16.70 0.25
CA ASP A 59 -5.69 -16.53 0.53
C ASP A 59 -6.22 -15.17 0.03
N LEU A 60 -5.44 -14.11 0.22
CA LEU A 60 -5.75 -12.77 -0.31
C LEU A 60 -5.85 -12.79 -1.84
N THR A 61 -4.88 -13.40 -2.52
CA THR A 61 -4.86 -13.53 -3.98
C THR A 61 -6.10 -14.26 -4.49
N PHE A 62 -6.49 -15.37 -3.87
CA PHE A 62 -7.70 -16.11 -4.23
C PHE A 62 -8.98 -15.31 -4.00
N ARG A 63 -9.07 -14.53 -2.91
CA ARG A 63 -10.21 -13.65 -2.65
C ARG A 63 -10.34 -12.55 -3.68
N ILE A 64 -9.23 -11.89 -4.05
CA ILE A 64 -9.22 -10.84 -5.07
C ILE A 64 -9.60 -11.42 -6.43
N LEU A 65 -9.04 -12.58 -6.79
CA LEU A 65 -9.39 -13.27 -8.03
C LEU A 65 -10.89 -13.62 -8.06
N LYS A 66 -11.42 -14.18 -6.96
CA LYS A 66 -12.84 -14.48 -6.83
C LYS A 66 -13.70 -13.21 -6.92
N ALA A 67 -13.28 -12.11 -6.30
CA ALA A 67 -13.97 -10.83 -6.37
C ALA A 67 -13.99 -10.25 -7.79
N LEU A 68 -12.92 -10.42 -8.56
CA LEU A 68 -12.83 -9.96 -9.96
C LEU A 68 -13.84 -10.65 -10.88
N PHE A 69 -14.16 -11.92 -10.60
CA PHE A 69 -15.19 -12.67 -11.34
C PHE A 69 -16.61 -12.46 -10.80
N HIS A 70 -16.79 -11.79 -9.65
CA HIS A 70 -18.13 -11.43 -9.17
C HIS A 70 -18.59 -10.12 -9.85
N PRO A 71 -19.74 -10.12 -10.56
CA PRO A 71 -20.22 -8.97 -11.34
C PRO A 71 -20.63 -7.73 -10.51
N GLY A 72 -20.49 -7.77 -9.18
CA GLY A 72 -20.83 -6.68 -8.26
C GLY A 72 -19.64 -6.12 -7.47
N SER A 73 -18.39 -6.41 -7.85
CA SER A 73 -17.22 -5.83 -7.17
C SER A 73 -16.79 -4.50 -7.81
N ASN A 74 -16.63 -3.46 -7.00
CA ASN A 74 -16.14 -2.14 -7.43
C ASN A 74 -14.62 -2.12 -7.74
N ILE A 75 -14.00 -3.29 -7.93
CA ILE A 75 -12.58 -3.39 -8.28
C ILE A 75 -12.48 -3.19 -9.79
N SER A 76 -12.55 -1.92 -10.21
CA SER A 76 -12.40 -1.56 -11.61
C SER A 76 -11.00 -1.97 -12.09
N VAL A 77 -10.96 -2.61 -13.25
CA VAL A 77 -9.73 -2.98 -13.98
C VAL A 77 -8.82 -1.75 -14.22
N GLY A 78 -9.35 -0.54 -14.06
CA GLY A 78 -8.60 0.72 -14.10
C GLY A 78 -7.68 1.00 -12.90
N HIS A 79 -7.79 0.28 -11.77
CA HIS A 79 -6.89 0.47 -10.62
C HIS A 79 -5.65 -0.43 -10.64
N LEU A 80 -5.56 -1.37 -11.58
CA LEU A 80 -4.34 -2.16 -11.77
C LEU A 80 -3.31 -1.32 -12.53
N SER A 81 -2.12 -1.16 -11.95
CA SER A 81 -0.99 -0.54 -12.62
C SER A 81 -0.62 -1.37 -13.85
N GLY A 82 -0.66 -0.75 -15.02
CA GLY A 82 -0.16 -1.36 -16.25
C GLY A 82 1.37 -1.48 -16.25
N PRO A 83 1.96 -2.08 -17.29
CA PRO A 83 3.40 -2.27 -17.40
C PRO A 83 4.20 -0.97 -17.24
N VAL A 84 3.70 0.15 -17.77
CA VAL A 84 4.35 1.47 -17.66
C VAL A 84 4.22 1.99 -16.22
N GLY A 85 3.05 1.81 -15.60
CA GLY A 85 2.83 2.14 -14.20
C GLY A 85 3.73 1.36 -13.22
N ILE A 86 3.97 0.08 -13.48
CA ILE A 86 4.87 -0.76 -12.67
C ILE A 86 6.31 -0.24 -12.75
N VAL A 87 6.78 0.12 -13.95
CA VAL A 87 8.13 0.69 -14.15
C VAL A 87 8.26 2.03 -13.41
N ARG A 88 7.21 2.86 -13.38
CA ARG A 88 7.21 4.12 -12.64
C ARG A 88 7.34 3.90 -11.14
N VAL A 89 6.50 3.03 -10.55
CA VAL A 89 6.60 2.70 -9.13
C VAL A 89 7.98 2.16 -8.81
N LEU A 90 8.55 1.31 -9.67
CA LEU A 90 9.90 0.82 -9.51
C LEU A 90 10.93 1.96 -9.51
N SER A 91 10.81 2.91 -10.44
CA SER A 91 11.68 4.10 -10.52
C SER A 91 11.56 4.96 -9.26
N ASP A 92 10.36 5.21 -8.78
CA ASP A 92 10.13 6.01 -7.57
C ASP A 92 10.75 5.33 -6.34
N LEU A 93 10.57 4.01 -6.22
CA LEU A 93 11.13 3.22 -5.11
C LEU A 93 12.65 3.17 -5.10
N THR A 94 13.32 3.25 -6.26
CA THR A 94 14.79 3.27 -6.32
C THR A 94 15.39 4.52 -5.68
N GLN A 95 14.64 5.62 -5.61
CA GLN A 95 15.07 6.89 -5.03
C GLN A 95 14.77 7.00 -3.52
N VAL A 96 13.90 6.12 -2.99
CA VAL A 96 13.42 6.20 -1.60
C VAL A 96 14.23 5.30 -0.64
N ASP A 97 14.11 3.97 -0.77
CA ASP A 97 14.83 3.01 0.07
C ASP A 97 14.96 1.66 -0.67
N VAL A 98 16.19 1.13 -0.74
CA VAL A 98 16.51 -0.18 -1.34
C VAL A 98 15.73 -1.33 -0.70
N ARG A 99 15.40 -1.25 0.60
CA ARG A 99 14.58 -2.28 1.27
C ARG A 99 13.16 -2.32 0.72
N LEU A 100 12.57 -1.17 0.45
CA LEU A 100 11.22 -1.07 -0.11
C LEU A 100 11.20 -1.52 -1.57
N LEU A 101 12.23 -1.14 -2.34
CA LEU A 101 12.46 -1.67 -3.68
C LEU A 101 12.54 -3.20 -3.69
N LEU A 102 13.33 -3.79 -2.78
CA LEU A 102 13.51 -5.24 -2.72
C LEU A 102 12.20 -5.95 -2.32
N ALA A 103 11.46 -5.40 -1.35
CA ALA A 103 10.15 -5.92 -0.97
C ALA A 103 9.15 -5.89 -2.15
N PHE A 104 9.14 -4.81 -2.93
CA PHE A 104 8.33 -4.69 -4.14
C PHE A 104 8.73 -5.70 -5.21
N LEU A 105 10.04 -5.88 -5.46
CA LEU A 105 10.54 -6.87 -6.41
C LEU A 105 10.20 -8.30 -6.00
N ILE A 106 10.31 -8.63 -4.72
CA ILE A 106 9.91 -9.95 -4.18
C ILE A 106 8.42 -10.18 -4.44
N LEU A 107 7.57 -9.20 -4.13
CA LEU A 107 6.14 -9.27 -4.40
C LEU A 107 5.84 -9.53 -5.88
N MET A 108 6.50 -8.79 -6.78
CA MET A 108 6.31 -8.94 -8.23
C MET A 108 6.76 -10.31 -8.74
N ASN A 109 7.94 -10.79 -8.30
CA ASN A 109 8.45 -12.10 -8.71
C ASN A 109 7.58 -13.25 -8.20
N VAL A 110 7.08 -13.17 -6.96
CA VAL A 110 6.16 -14.17 -6.42
C VAL A 110 4.86 -14.19 -7.22
N ASN A 111 4.27 -13.03 -7.53
CA ASN A 111 3.06 -12.96 -8.34
C ASN A 111 3.28 -13.50 -9.75
N LEU A 112 4.40 -13.15 -10.39
CA LEU A 112 4.76 -13.68 -11.71
C LEU A 112 4.97 -15.20 -11.68
N GLY A 113 5.61 -15.72 -10.62
CA GLY A 113 5.76 -17.16 -10.40
C GLY A 113 4.40 -17.87 -10.27
N ILE A 114 3.49 -17.33 -9.46
CA ILE A 114 2.13 -17.88 -9.30
C ILE A 114 1.37 -17.85 -10.64
N LEU A 115 1.44 -16.74 -11.37
CA LEU A 115 0.81 -16.62 -12.69
C LEU A 115 1.41 -17.62 -13.69
N ASN A 116 2.73 -17.81 -13.70
CA ASN A 116 3.41 -18.77 -14.56
C ASN A 116 3.04 -20.23 -14.28
N LEU A 117 2.57 -20.56 -13.07
CA LEU A 117 2.05 -21.89 -12.73
C LEU A 117 0.63 -22.14 -13.24
N LEU A 118 -0.07 -21.13 -13.76
CA LEU A 118 -1.42 -21.30 -14.30
C LEU A 118 -1.42 -22.25 -15.52
N PRO A 119 -2.50 -23.02 -15.73
CA PRO A 119 -2.64 -23.96 -16.85
C PRO A 119 -2.91 -23.25 -18.19
N ILE A 120 -2.13 -22.20 -18.51
CA ILE A 120 -2.24 -21.41 -19.72
C ILE A 120 -1.16 -21.90 -20.70
N PRO A 121 -1.53 -22.36 -21.91
CA PRO A 121 -0.55 -22.67 -22.96
C PRO A 121 0.38 -21.48 -23.18
N VAL A 122 1.69 -21.71 -23.39
CA VAL A 122 2.80 -20.74 -23.43
C VAL A 122 3.51 -20.50 -22.10
N LEU A 123 2.78 -20.54 -20.98
CA LEU A 123 3.39 -20.46 -19.66
C LEU A 123 3.91 -21.83 -19.21
N ASP A 124 4.82 -21.83 -18.23
CA ASP A 124 5.42 -23.04 -17.66
C ASP A 124 4.34 -24.02 -17.14
N GLY A 125 3.28 -23.49 -16.51
CA GLY A 125 2.13 -24.26 -16.04
C GLY A 125 1.34 -24.94 -17.16
N GLY A 126 1.34 -24.39 -18.37
CA GLY A 126 0.76 -25.04 -19.56
C GLY A 126 1.53 -26.28 -19.99
N HIS A 127 2.87 -26.25 -19.90
CA HIS A 127 3.71 -27.41 -20.18
C HIS A 127 3.52 -28.50 -19.11
N ILE A 128 3.44 -28.10 -17.84
CA ILE A 128 3.11 -29.01 -16.74
C ILE A 128 1.73 -29.66 -17.00
N LEU A 129 0.73 -28.89 -17.41
CA LEU A 129 -0.59 -29.42 -17.77
C LEU A 129 -0.52 -30.44 -18.90
N PHE A 130 0.20 -30.15 -19.99
CA PHE A 130 0.37 -31.10 -21.11
C PHE A 130 1.07 -32.38 -20.66
N ALA A 131 2.08 -32.28 -19.79
CA ALA A 131 2.76 -33.43 -19.23
C ALA A 131 1.81 -34.28 -18.36
N ILE A 132 1.00 -33.65 -17.50
CA ILE A 132 -0.02 -34.33 -16.67
C ILE A 132 -1.04 -35.05 -17.55
N ILE A 133 -1.58 -34.37 -18.57
CA ILE A 133 -2.54 -34.95 -19.52
C ILE A 133 -1.91 -36.13 -20.27
N GLY A 134 -0.67 -35.99 -20.73
CA GLY A 134 0.07 -37.06 -21.41
C GLY A 134 0.30 -38.28 -20.51
N LYS A 135 0.65 -38.04 -19.23
CA LYS A 135 0.79 -39.09 -18.21
C LYS A 135 -0.53 -39.81 -17.96
N LEU A 136 -1.64 -39.08 -17.84
CA LEU A 136 -2.96 -39.65 -17.59
C LEU A 136 -3.48 -40.46 -18.79
N ARG A 137 -3.22 -39.98 -20.02
CA ARG A 137 -3.55 -40.70 -21.26
C ARG A 137 -2.61 -41.86 -21.58
N LYS A 138 -1.49 -42.00 -20.85
CA LYS A 138 -0.38 -42.93 -21.12
C LYS A 138 0.16 -42.85 -22.56
N LYS A 139 -0.11 -41.76 -23.26
CA LYS A 139 0.26 -41.52 -24.65
C LYS A 139 0.67 -40.06 -24.82
N PRO A 140 1.73 -39.76 -25.56
CA PRO A 140 2.14 -38.39 -25.80
C PRO A 140 1.02 -37.64 -26.54
N LEU A 141 0.84 -36.36 -26.20
CA LEU A 141 -0.05 -35.48 -26.94
C LEU A 141 0.49 -35.30 -28.36
N PRO A 142 -0.39 -35.31 -29.37
CA PRO A 142 0.04 -35.09 -30.75
C PRO A 142 0.69 -33.72 -30.88
N LEU A 143 1.95 -33.70 -31.36
CA LEU A 143 2.77 -32.50 -31.46
C LEU A 143 2.09 -31.36 -32.23
N ARG A 144 1.30 -31.71 -33.27
CA ARG A 144 0.53 -30.76 -34.07
C ARG A 144 -0.48 -29.96 -33.23
N ILE A 145 -1.15 -30.60 -32.28
CA ILE A 145 -2.13 -29.92 -31.41
C ILE A 145 -1.42 -29.02 -30.41
N VAL A 146 -0.37 -29.51 -29.75
CA VAL A 146 0.41 -28.72 -28.78
C VAL A 146 1.02 -27.50 -29.45
N ALA A 147 1.66 -27.67 -30.62
CA ALA A 147 2.27 -26.59 -31.38
C ALA A 147 1.23 -25.56 -31.86
N SER A 148 0.08 -26.01 -32.37
CA SER A 148 -1.00 -25.10 -32.80
C SER A 148 -1.58 -24.30 -31.64
N LEU A 149 -1.83 -24.96 -30.49
CA LEU A 149 -2.36 -24.30 -29.30
C LEU A 149 -1.35 -23.29 -28.74
N GLN A 150 -0.08 -23.67 -28.66
CA GLN A 150 0.98 -22.79 -28.18
C GLN A 150 1.21 -21.60 -29.11
N ALA A 151 1.19 -21.78 -30.43
CA ALA A 151 1.31 -20.69 -31.39
C ALA A 151 0.12 -19.72 -31.29
N THR A 152 -1.11 -20.25 -31.16
CA THR A 152 -2.32 -19.43 -31.02
C THR A 152 -2.26 -18.58 -29.76
N PHE A 153 -1.92 -19.18 -28.62
CA PHE A 153 -1.79 -18.47 -27.36
C PHE A 153 -0.59 -17.50 -27.36
N MET A 154 0.51 -17.81 -28.05
CA MET A 154 1.65 -16.89 -28.20
C MET A 154 1.21 -15.61 -28.90
N ILE A 155 0.54 -15.75 -30.05
CA ILE A 155 0.06 -14.60 -30.83
C ILE A 155 -0.94 -13.78 -30.02
N MET A 156 -1.87 -14.45 -29.34
CA MET A 156 -2.84 -13.79 -28.46
C MET A 156 -2.15 -13.06 -27.30
N LEU A 157 -1.17 -13.68 -26.65
CA LEU A 157 -0.45 -13.11 -25.52
C LEU A 157 0.36 -11.88 -25.92
N PHE A 158 1.14 -11.97 -27.00
CA PHE A 158 1.89 -10.82 -27.51
C PHE A 158 0.95 -9.71 -27.97
N GLY A 159 -0.16 -10.06 -28.64
CA GLY A 159 -1.20 -9.10 -29.00
C GLY A 159 -1.78 -8.38 -27.78
N LEU A 160 -2.06 -9.12 -26.70
CA LEU A 160 -2.54 -8.56 -25.43
C LEU A 160 -1.48 -7.65 -24.79
N ILE A 161 -0.22 -8.06 -24.75
CA ILE A 161 0.88 -7.25 -24.19
C ILE A 161 0.97 -5.92 -24.93
N ILE A 162 1.00 -5.95 -26.27
CA ILE A 162 1.06 -4.73 -27.09
C ILE A 162 -0.18 -3.87 -26.84
N PHE A 163 -1.37 -4.47 -26.85
CA PHE A 163 -2.62 -3.75 -26.60
C PHE A 163 -2.62 -3.05 -25.23
N VAL A 164 -2.20 -3.75 -24.18
CA VAL A 164 -2.11 -3.20 -22.82
C VAL A 164 -1.08 -2.09 -22.75
N ILE A 165 0.11 -2.25 -23.35
CA ILE A 165 1.14 -1.21 -23.37
C ILE A 165 0.65 0.05 -24.08
N VAL A 166 -0.01 -0.09 -25.23
CA VAL A 166 -0.58 1.05 -25.97
C VAL A 166 -1.66 1.73 -25.12
N LYS A 167 -2.58 0.97 -24.54
CA LYS A 167 -3.63 1.51 -23.67
C LYS A 167 -3.05 2.26 -22.45
N ASP A 168 -2.05 1.68 -21.80
CA ASP A 168 -1.38 2.26 -20.62
C ASP A 168 -0.59 3.54 -21.00
N SER A 169 0.07 3.52 -22.17
CA SER A 169 0.77 4.69 -22.71
C SER A 169 -0.18 5.84 -23.07
N VAL A 170 -1.34 5.54 -23.65
CA VAL A 170 -2.36 6.56 -23.96
C VAL A 170 -2.98 7.12 -22.68
N ARG A 171 -3.30 6.27 -21.70
CA ARG A 171 -3.80 6.70 -20.38
C ARG A 171 -2.83 7.67 -19.71
N TRP A 172 -1.53 7.37 -19.74
CA TRP A 172 -0.51 8.24 -19.15
C TRP A 172 -0.55 9.67 -19.71
N HIS A 173 -0.71 9.85 -21.02
CA HIS A 173 -0.81 11.19 -21.61
C HIS A 173 -2.07 11.95 -21.18
N GLY A 174 -3.12 11.24 -20.74
CA GLY A 174 -4.35 11.81 -20.19
C GLY A 174 -4.19 12.28 -18.74
N ASP A 175 -3.64 11.42 -17.88
CA ASP A 175 -3.49 11.70 -16.44
C ASP A 175 -2.56 12.90 -16.17
N VAL A 176 -1.52 13.12 -17.00
CA VAL A 176 -0.61 14.28 -16.92
C VAL A 176 -1.33 15.61 -17.23
N ARG A 177 -2.39 15.58 -18.04
CA ARG A 177 -3.16 16.80 -18.37
C ARG A 177 -4.08 17.22 -17.23
N GLU A 178 -4.66 16.27 -16.51
CA GLU A 178 -5.53 16.55 -15.36
C GLU A 178 -4.80 17.26 -14.21
N GLU A 179 -3.54 16.91 -13.93
CA GLU A 179 -2.75 17.54 -12.86
C GLU A 179 -2.47 19.03 -13.13
N HIS A 180 -2.31 19.43 -14.40
CA HIS A 180 -2.23 20.84 -14.78
C HIS A 180 -3.55 21.60 -14.54
N ASP A 181 -4.68 20.94 -14.77
CA ASP A 181 -6.00 21.55 -14.56
C ASP A 181 -6.28 21.75 -13.06
N TYR A 182 -5.93 20.79 -12.19
CA TYR A 182 -6.08 20.95 -10.72
C TYR A 182 -5.21 22.07 -10.14
N GLU A 183 -3.97 22.22 -10.60
CA GLU A 183 -3.12 23.35 -10.20
C GLU A 183 -3.65 24.68 -10.75
N GLN A 184 -4.28 24.67 -11.94
CA GLN A 184 -4.97 25.84 -12.46
C GLN A 184 -6.21 26.20 -11.62
N TYR A 185 -7.01 25.22 -11.20
CA TYR A 185 -8.13 25.44 -10.28
C TYR A 185 -7.67 25.89 -8.89
N ARG A 186 -6.54 25.38 -8.39
CA ARG A 186 -5.94 25.83 -7.13
C ARG A 186 -5.44 27.27 -7.20
N LYS A 187 -4.95 27.71 -8.36
CA LYS A 187 -4.59 29.11 -8.62
C LYS A 187 -5.83 30.02 -8.74
N LEU A 188 -6.96 29.46 -9.15
CA LEU A 188 -8.26 30.13 -9.19
C LEU A 188 -9.03 30.04 -7.86
N ALA A 189 -8.64 29.12 -6.98
CA ALA A 189 -9.19 28.99 -5.64
C ALA A 189 -8.73 30.20 -4.83
N ILE A 190 -9.63 31.19 -4.74
CA ILE A 190 -9.49 32.37 -3.90
C ILE A 190 -9.08 31.89 -2.51
N LYS A 191 -7.87 32.24 -2.08
CA LYS A 191 -7.36 31.91 -0.75
C LYS A 191 -8.38 32.44 0.26
N PRO A 192 -9.04 31.58 1.06
CA PRO A 192 -10.00 32.05 2.05
C PRO A 192 -9.29 33.02 3.01
N GLN A 193 -9.77 34.26 3.05
CA GLN A 193 -9.17 35.37 3.81
C GLN A 193 -9.11 35.12 5.33
N PHE A 194 -9.78 34.06 5.80
CA PHE A 194 -9.85 33.64 7.20
C PHE A 194 -8.63 32.82 7.66
N LEU A 195 -7.75 32.36 6.75
CA LEU A 195 -6.49 31.67 7.10
C LEU A 195 -5.26 32.59 7.12
N SER A 196 -5.43 33.88 6.82
CA SER A 196 -4.47 34.92 7.22
C SER A 196 -4.66 35.14 8.71
N ALA A 197 -3.91 34.40 9.53
CA ALA A 197 -3.81 34.71 10.95
C ALA A 197 -3.51 36.21 11.08
N PRO A 198 -4.26 36.98 11.89
CA PRO A 198 -3.90 38.37 12.15
C PRO A 198 -2.45 38.35 12.62
N GLU A 199 -1.60 39.12 11.96
CA GLU A 199 -0.22 39.28 12.36
C GLU A 199 -0.25 39.91 13.75
N ILE A 200 -0.18 39.06 14.78
CA ILE A 200 -0.16 39.50 16.17
C ILE A 200 1.08 40.39 16.25
N PRO A 201 0.92 41.71 16.51
CA PRO A 201 2.07 42.58 16.63
C PRO A 201 3.00 41.95 17.67
N ARG A 202 4.20 41.56 17.24
CA ARG A 202 5.21 41.15 18.19
C ARG A 202 5.36 42.32 19.16
N PRO A 203 5.17 42.12 20.48
CA PRO A 203 5.41 43.19 21.43
C PRO A 203 6.82 43.72 21.15
N ALA A 204 6.94 45.04 21.02
CA ALA A 204 8.23 45.69 20.86
C ALA A 204 9.16 45.15 21.95
N PRO A 205 10.45 44.94 21.66
CA PRO A 205 11.40 44.58 22.71
C PRO A 205 11.30 45.65 23.79
N GLU A 206 10.70 45.29 24.92
CA GLU A 206 10.66 46.13 26.11
C GLU A 206 12.11 46.44 26.45
N ASP A 207 12.37 47.73 26.61
CA ASP A 207 13.70 48.30 26.63
C ASP A 207 14.56 47.60 27.68
N ALA A 208 15.61 46.93 27.23
CA ALA A 208 16.68 46.40 28.07
C ALA A 208 17.55 47.53 28.66
N GLN A 209 16.91 48.56 29.25
CA GLN A 209 17.53 49.73 29.85
C GLN A 209 16.72 50.20 31.07
N SER A 210 16.64 49.37 32.11
CA SER A 210 16.25 49.76 33.47
C SER A 210 16.71 48.67 34.46
N ALA A 211 18.01 48.36 34.46
CA ALA A 211 18.63 47.50 35.49
C ALA A 211 20.09 47.89 35.76
N ASP A 212 20.41 49.18 35.65
CA ASP A 212 21.68 49.74 36.11
C ASP A 212 21.46 51.17 36.62
N GLN A 213 20.79 51.24 37.78
CA GLN A 213 20.83 52.34 38.75
C GLN A 213 20.30 51.84 40.10
#